data_AF-A0A8J1JDI8-F1
#
_entry.id   AF-A0A8J1JDI8-F1
#
_cell.length_a   1.000
_cell.length_b   1.000
_cell.length_c   1.000
_cell.angle_alpha   90.00
_cell.angle_beta   90.00
_cell.angle_gamma   90.00
#
_symmetry.space_group_name_H-M   'P 1'
#
loop_
_entity.id
_entity.type
_entity.pdbx_description
1 polymer ?
#
loop_
_entity_poly.entity_id
_entity_poly.type
_entity_poly.pdbx_seq_one_letter_code
_entity_poly.pdbx_strand_id
1 'polypeptide(L)'
;MSKMSWIEKTFHKRDCVQIIPSSREPHRCLPGCQICQQLVRCCCGRLIKQHAYYASGAGPSGAAHVQESEHWTVDRHTVKSSTDAFGTIDFQCGSHGYKAKFIRLSDDSKVEDILQLMIKEWHMKRPNLVISVHGGMQKFELHPRFKEAFGKGFVKAAVSTGAWIFTGGTNNGVAAHIGDAIKEYATRLTHNISIIGVAPWGIIEGRQDLIGNNVMAPYQTLLSPLSKLHVLNNLHSHFLLVDDGTAGRTGGEINLRRELENKTSLQQFNAKTGRHVPMMALILEGGPKTILTVLEYLQQSPPVPVVVCEGTGRAADLLAYVHKHTESSG
;
A
#
# COMPACT_ATOMS: atom_id res chain seq x y z
N MET A 1 -17.91 -10.43 28.33
CA MET A 1 -17.62 -9.59 27.14
C MET A 1 -16.14 -9.22 27.19
N SER A 2 -15.33 -9.69 26.25
CA SER A 2 -13.90 -9.32 26.21
C SER A 2 -13.79 -7.80 25.97
N LYS A 3 -12.92 -7.14 26.74
CA LYS A 3 -12.65 -5.72 26.59
C LYS A 3 -11.95 -5.51 25.24
N MET A 4 -12.56 -4.72 24.34
CA MET A 4 -11.92 -4.36 23.07
C MET A 4 -10.52 -3.78 23.31
N SER A 5 -9.56 -4.25 22.52
CA SER A 5 -8.16 -3.81 22.53
C SER A 5 -8.03 -2.34 22.11
N TRP A 6 -6.86 -1.73 22.36
CA TRP A 6 -6.58 -0.37 21.90
C TRP A 6 -6.65 -0.27 20.36
N ILE A 7 -6.15 -1.28 19.65
CA ILE A 7 -6.18 -1.36 18.18
C ILE A 7 -7.62 -1.31 17.65
N GLU A 8 -8.52 -2.14 18.19
CA GLU A 8 -9.93 -2.21 17.74
C GLU A 8 -10.72 -0.92 18.00
N LYS A 9 -10.31 -0.13 18.99
CA LYS A 9 -10.93 1.17 19.32
C LYS A 9 -10.39 2.32 18.47
N THR A 10 -9.17 2.17 17.96
CA THR A 10 -8.45 3.26 17.31
C THR A 10 -8.55 3.16 15.79
N PHE A 11 -8.39 1.95 15.25
CA PHE A 11 -8.37 1.71 13.82
C PHE A 11 -9.71 1.18 13.31
N HIS A 12 -10.07 1.65 12.13
CA HIS A 12 -11.34 1.36 11.50
C HIS A 12 -11.10 0.71 10.13
N LYS A 13 -12.07 -0.06 9.65
CA LYS A 13 -12.18 -0.46 8.25
C LYS A 13 -13.28 0.35 7.55
N ARG A 14 -13.33 0.29 6.23
CA ARG A 14 -14.40 0.91 5.43
C ARG A 14 -15.14 -0.13 4.60
N ASP A 15 -16.46 -0.02 4.57
CA ASP A 15 -17.32 -0.86 3.75
C ASP A 15 -18.28 0.00 2.91
N CYS A 16 -18.37 -0.29 1.61
CA CYS A 16 -19.26 0.44 0.71
C CYS A 16 -20.73 0.05 0.97
N VAL A 17 -21.53 1.03 1.40
CA VAL A 17 -22.94 0.85 1.78
C VAL A 17 -23.91 1.38 0.74
N GLN A 18 -23.52 2.36 -0.07
CA GLN A 18 -24.35 2.91 -1.14
C GLN A 18 -23.84 2.43 -2.50
N ILE A 19 -24.73 1.78 -3.26
CA ILE A 19 -24.40 1.20 -4.56
C ILE A 19 -24.68 2.21 -5.66
N ILE A 20 -23.62 2.69 -6.31
CA ILE A 20 -23.72 3.52 -7.50
C ILE A 20 -23.17 2.72 -8.68
N PRO A 21 -23.98 2.36 -9.69
CA PRO A 21 -23.50 1.65 -10.88
C PRO A 21 -22.40 2.41 -11.61
N SER A 22 -21.31 1.71 -11.97
CA SER A 22 -20.18 2.30 -12.70
C SER A 22 -20.47 2.56 -14.18
N SER A 23 -21.40 1.81 -14.77
CA SER A 23 -21.97 2.07 -16.09
C SER A 23 -23.48 2.10 -15.94
N ARG A 24 -24.09 3.07 -16.63
CA ARG A 24 -25.55 3.20 -16.76
C ARG A 24 -26.07 2.55 -18.02
N GLU A 25 -25.19 2.05 -18.89
CA GLU A 25 -25.63 1.34 -20.10
C GLU A 25 -26.43 0.10 -19.67
N PRO A 26 -27.72 0.03 -20.02
CA PRO A 26 -28.49 -1.17 -19.79
C PRO A 26 -27.78 -2.30 -20.53
N HIS A 27 -27.49 -3.39 -19.83
CA HIS A 27 -27.18 -4.65 -20.51
C HIS A 27 -28.29 -4.88 -21.56
N ARG A 28 -27.95 -5.38 -22.76
CA ARG A 28 -28.89 -5.63 -23.89
C ARG A 28 -30.03 -6.63 -23.59
N CYS A 29 -30.29 -6.96 -22.32
CA CYS A 29 -31.38 -7.80 -21.87
C CYS A 29 -32.62 -6.97 -21.58
N LEU A 30 -33.72 -7.68 -21.29
CA LEU A 30 -34.95 -7.07 -20.79
C LEU A 30 -34.71 -6.25 -19.51
N PRO A 31 -35.35 -5.07 -19.37
CA PRO A 31 -35.39 -4.33 -18.12
C PRO A 31 -35.84 -5.23 -16.96
N GLY A 32 -35.11 -5.23 -15.84
CA GLY A 32 -35.46 -6.04 -14.66
C GLY A 32 -34.86 -7.45 -14.61
N CYS A 33 -33.97 -7.83 -15.54
CA CYS A 33 -33.27 -9.11 -15.46
C CYS A 33 -32.38 -9.20 -14.19
N GLN A 34 -32.79 -10.01 -13.22
CA GLN A 34 -32.07 -10.17 -11.95
C GLN A 34 -30.64 -10.69 -12.11
N ILE A 35 -30.39 -11.57 -13.09
CA ILE A 35 -29.05 -12.11 -13.38
C ILE A 35 -28.13 -10.99 -13.87
N CYS A 36 -28.59 -10.18 -14.84
CA CYS A 36 -27.79 -9.09 -15.40
C CYS A 36 -27.57 -7.96 -14.39
N GLN A 37 -28.56 -7.67 -13.54
CA GLN A 37 -28.41 -6.69 -12.45
C GLN A 37 -27.32 -7.09 -11.45
N GLN A 38 -27.17 -8.39 -11.14
CA GLN A 38 -26.11 -8.88 -10.26
C GLN A 38 -24.70 -8.81 -10.87
N LEU A 39 -24.59 -8.69 -12.20
CA LEU A 39 -23.32 -8.55 -12.92
C LEU A 39 -22.87 -7.09 -13.06
N VAL A 40 -23.73 -6.12 -12.72
CA VAL A 40 -23.36 -4.71 -12.70
C VAL A 40 -22.31 -4.46 -11.62
N ARG A 41 -21.30 -3.66 -11.95
CA ARG A 41 -20.28 -3.22 -11.00
C ARG A 41 -20.71 -1.91 -10.35
N CYS A 42 -20.55 -1.83 -9.04
CA CYS A 42 -20.58 -0.57 -8.31
C CYS A 42 -19.31 0.24 -8.62
N CYS A 43 -19.38 1.56 -8.48
CA CYS A 43 -18.24 2.45 -8.49
C CYS A 43 -17.17 2.11 -7.45
N CYS A 44 -17.48 1.34 -6.40
CA CYS A 44 -16.45 0.81 -5.50
C CYS A 44 -15.65 -0.36 -6.10
N GLY A 45 -16.04 -0.89 -7.26
CA GLY A 45 -15.38 -2.00 -7.98
C GLY A 45 -15.97 -3.39 -7.71
N ARG A 46 -16.78 -3.55 -6.65
CA ARG A 46 -17.50 -4.79 -6.33
C ARG A 46 -18.69 -4.99 -7.28
N LEU A 47 -19.04 -6.25 -7.55
CA LEU A 47 -20.33 -6.59 -8.15
C LEU A 47 -21.45 -6.30 -7.14
N ILE A 48 -22.66 -5.95 -7.59
CA ILE A 48 -23.79 -5.66 -6.69
C ILE A 48 -24.01 -6.81 -5.69
N LYS A 49 -23.96 -8.06 -6.16
CA LYS A 49 -24.09 -9.27 -5.31
C LYS A 49 -23.02 -9.43 -4.23
N GLN A 50 -21.89 -8.75 -4.35
CA GLN A 50 -20.77 -8.82 -3.40
C GLN A 50 -20.89 -7.79 -2.26
N HIS A 51 -21.90 -6.93 -2.27
CA HIS A 51 -22.17 -6.05 -1.14
C HIS A 51 -22.87 -6.82 -0.01
N ALA A 52 -22.44 -6.60 1.23
CA ALA A 52 -22.93 -7.31 2.42
C ALA A 52 -24.47 -7.29 2.54
N TYR A 53 -25.09 -6.16 2.19
CA TYR A 53 -26.53 -5.99 2.20
C TYR A 53 -27.27 -6.99 1.29
N TYR A 54 -26.78 -7.22 0.07
CA TYR A 54 -27.35 -8.19 -0.87
C TYR A 54 -26.99 -9.63 -0.51
N ALA A 55 -25.81 -9.85 0.07
CA ALA A 55 -25.40 -11.17 0.57
C ALA A 55 -26.27 -11.63 1.75
N SER A 56 -26.91 -10.70 2.48
CA SER A 56 -27.77 -10.98 3.64
C SER A 56 -29.23 -11.30 3.28
N GLY A 57 -29.61 -11.25 2.00
CA GLY A 57 -31.00 -11.49 1.56
C GLY A 57 -31.99 -10.36 1.90
N ALA A 58 -31.53 -9.26 2.48
CA ALA A 58 -32.33 -8.05 2.65
C ALA A 58 -32.47 -7.38 1.27
N GLY A 59 -33.66 -7.49 0.66
CA GLY A 59 -34.00 -6.73 -0.56
C GLY A 59 -33.93 -5.22 -0.29
N PRO A 60 -33.65 -4.38 -1.30
CA PRO A 60 -33.34 -2.96 -1.11
C PRO A 60 -34.49 -2.19 -0.45
N SER A 61 -34.40 -1.96 0.86
CA SER A 61 -35.21 -0.98 1.62
C SER A 61 -34.77 0.47 1.33
N GLY A 62 -33.96 0.69 0.30
CA GLY A 62 -33.26 1.94 0.07
C GLY A 62 -32.75 2.10 -1.36
N ALA A 63 -33.49 1.59 -2.36
CA ALA A 63 -33.46 2.22 -3.68
C ALA A 63 -34.17 3.59 -3.62
N ALA A 64 -33.83 4.40 -2.62
CA ALA A 64 -34.18 5.80 -2.57
C ALA A 64 -33.39 6.45 -3.71
N HIS A 65 -34.10 6.90 -4.75
CA HIS A 65 -33.65 7.80 -5.80
C HIS A 65 -32.15 8.11 -5.75
N VAL A 66 -31.33 7.32 -6.45
CA VAL A 66 -29.99 7.77 -6.83
C VAL A 66 -30.23 9.00 -7.70
N GLN A 67 -29.97 10.20 -7.17
CA GLN A 67 -30.02 11.42 -7.96
C GLN A 67 -29.14 11.20 -9.19
N GLU A 68 -29.67 11.54 -10.38
CA GLU A 68 -29.08 11.22 -11.69
C GLU A 68 -27.66 11.79 -11.91
N SER A 69 -27.04 12.45 -10.93
CA SER A 69 -25.72 13.07 -11.01
C SER A 69 -24.77 12.73 -9.85
N GLU A 70 -25.11 11.80 -8.94
CA GLU A 70 -24.25 11.56 -7.77
C GLU A 70 -22.95 10.79 -8.14
N HIS A 71 -21.81 11.41 -7.85
CA HIS A 71 -20.48 10.79 -7.99
C HIS A 71 -20.11 10.02 -6.73
N TRP A 72 -19.67 8.78 -6.90
CA TRP A 72 -19.19 7.95 -5.79
C TRP A 72 -17.91 8.53 -5.18
N THR A 73 -17.91 8.66 -3.87
CA THR A 73 -16.80 9.10 -3.02
C THR A 73 -16.72 8.24 -1.77
N VAL A 74 -15.49 8.07 -1.25
CA VAL A 74 -15.23 7.28 -0.05
C VAL A 74 -16.04 7.80 1.14
N ASP A 75 -16.05 9.12 1.38
CA ASP A 75 -16.69 9.70 2.57
C ASP A 75 -18.22 9.58 2.61
N ARG A 76 -18.88 9.64 1.46
CA ARG A 76 -20.36 9.61 1.41
C ARG A 76 -20.92 8.21 1.28
N HIS A 77 -20.20 7.31 0.61
CA HIS A 77 -20.76 6.03 0.15
C HIS A 77 -20.20 4.82 0.91
N THR A 78 -19.30 5.06 1.86
CA THR A 78 -18.75 4.03 2.75
C THR A 78 -19.08 4.33 4.21
N VAL A 79 -19.16 3.28 5.02
CA VAL A 79 -19.30 3.38 6.48
C VAL A 79 -18.03 2.87 7.16
N LYS A 80 -17.66 3.48 8.28
CA LYS A 80 -16.59 2.99 9.14
C LYS A 80 -17.12 2.04 10.20
N SER A 81 -16.34 1.01 10.49
CA SER A 81 -16.51 0.17 11.69
C SER A 81 -15.15 -0.19 12.25
N SER A 82 -15.07 -0.69 13.49
CA SER A 82 -13.82 -1.19 14.05
C SER A 82 -13.13 -2.18 13.10
N THR A 83 -11.80 -2.09 13.03
CA THR A 83 -11.01 -3.02 12.21
C THR A 83 -11.21 -4.46 12.66
N ASP A 84 -11.27 -5.36 11.68
CA ASP A 84 -11.49 -6.81 11.85
C ASP A 84 -10.30 -7.64 11.36
N ALA A 85 -9.18 -7.02 11.00
CA ALA A 85 -8.04 -7.70 10.40
C ALA A 85 -6.72 -7.10 10.90
N PHE A 86 -6.12 -7.71 11.93
CA PHE A 86 -4.80 -7.34 12.42
C PHE A 86 -4.12 -8.50 13.14
N GLY A 87 -2.80 -8.52 13.11
CA GLY A 87 -2.02 -9.57 13.77
C GLY A 87 -0.67 -9.79 13.12
N THR A 88 -0.32 -11.06 12.92
CA THR A 88 0.91 -11.49 12.26
C THR A 88 0.57 -12.39 11.07
N ILE A 89 1.07 -12.04 9.88
CA ILE A 89 1.03 -12.89 8.69
C ILE A 89 2.11 -13.95 8.85
N ASP A 90 1.75 -15.22 8.61
CA ASP A 90 2.66 -16.34 8.52
C ASP A 90 2.71 -16.85 7.07
N PHE A 91 3.74 -16.44 6.34
CA PHE A 91 3.85 -16.73 4.91
C PHE A 91 4.20 -18.20 4.68
N GLN A 92 3.30 -18.90 3.98
CA GLN A 92 3.41 -20.32 3.65
C GLN A 92 4.28 -20.51 2.39
N CYS A 93 5.56 -20.10 2.47
CA CYS A 93 6.48 -20.06 1.33
C CYS A 93 7.78 -20.82 1.63
N GLY A 94 7.90 -22.04 1.12
CA GLY A 94 9.15 -22.80 1.16
C GLY A 94 9.55 -23.30 2.55
N SER A 95 10.86 -23.50 2.77
CA SER A 95 11.43 -24.10 3.98
C SER A 95 11.69 -23.12 5.14
N HIS A 96 11.42 -21.82 4.94
CA HIS A 96 11.68 -20.77 5.94
C HIS A 96 10.39 -19.99 6.22
N GLY A 97 9.97 -19.96 7.48
CA GLY A 97 8.80 -19.19 7.90
C GLY A 97 9.12 -17.69 7.93
N TYR A 98 8.63 -16.96 6.92
CA TYR A 98 8.64 -15.49 6.94
C TYR A 98 7.40 -14.98 7.68
N LYS A 99 7.59 -14.00 8.56
CA LYS A 99 6.50 -13.42 9.34
C LYS A 99 6.50 -11.91 9.24
N ALA A 100 5.31 -11.33 9.16
CA ALA A 100 5.15 -9.87 9.13
C ALA A 100 4.01 -9.42 10.04
N LYS A 101 4.16 -8.28 10.72
CA LYS A 101 3.03 -7.64 11.42
C LYS A 101 2.13 -6.96 10.40
N PHE A 102 0.81 -7.02 10.60
CA PHE A 102 -0.12 -6.35 9.71
C PHE A 102 -1.32 -5.78 10.44
N ILE A 103 -1.93 -4.77 9.81
CA ILE A 103 -3.20 -4.20 10.21
C ILE A 103 -3.95 -3.71 8.97
N ARG A 104 -5.28 -3.89 8.95
CA ARG A 104 -6.22 -3.20 8.08
C ARG A 104 -6.68 -1.92 8.77
N LEU A 105 -6.59 -0.80 8.08
CA LEU A 105 -6.93 0.53 8.61
C LEU A 105 -7.57 1.40 7.52
N SER A 106 -8.36 2.39 7.90
CA SER A 106 -9.04 3.28 6.93
C SER A 106 -8.05 4.25 6.29
N ASP A 107 -8.33 4.64 5.06
CA ASP A 107 -7.57 5.63 4.28
C ASP A 107 -7.32 6.97 5.00
N ASP A 108 -8.19 7.33 5.93
CA ASP A 108 -8.13 8.55 6.73
C ASP A 108 -7.80 8.30 8.21
N SER A 109 -7.16 7.17 8.52
CA SER A 109 -6.65 6.89 9.86
C SER A 109 -5.62 7.94 10.27
N LYS A 110 -5.66 8.37 11.54
CA LYS A 110 -4.70 9.38 12.02
C LYS A 110 -3.28 8.84 12.02
N VAL A 111 -2.37 9.60 11.45
CA VAL A 111 -0.96 9.21 11.32
C VAL A 111 -0.27 9.07 12.67
N GLU A 112 -0.64 9.88 13.66
CA GLU A 112 -0.13 9.79 15.03
C GLU A 112 -0.45 8.43 15.67
N ASP A 113 -1.64 7.89 15.41
CA ASP A 113 -2.06 6.58 15.90
C ASP A 113 -1.29 5.47 15.18
N ILE A 114 -1.05 5.59 13.86
CA ILE A 114 -0.22 4.65 13.09
C ILE A 114 1.22 4.63 13.61
N LEU A 115 1.81 5.79 13.89
CA LEU A 115 3.15 5.88 14.45
C LEU A 115 3.22 5.30 15.87
N GLN A 116 2.18 5.50 16.67
CA GLN A 116 2.05 4.85 17.97
C GLN A 116 1.98 3.33 17.83
N LEU A 117 1.19 2.80 16.90
CA LEU A 117 1.12 1.37 16.61
C LEU A 117 2.51 0.83 16.26
N MET A 118 3.20 1.46 15.30
CA MET A 118 4.50 1.01 14.83
C MET A 118 5.56 1.02 15.95
N ILE A 119 5.65 2.11 16.71
CA ILE A 119 6.73 2.28 17.71
C ILE A 119 6.40 1.55 19.01
N LYS A 120 5.17 1.65 19.51
CA LYS A 120 4.79 1.10 20.83
C LYS A 120 4.29 -0.33 20.73
N GLU A 121 3.28 -0.59 19.89
CA GLU A 121 2.64 -1.91 19.83
C GLU A 121 3.48 -2.93 19.06
N TRP A 122 4.07 -2.52 17.93
CA TRP A 122 4.97 -3.37 17.14
C TRP A 122 6.43 -3.33 17.61
N HIS A 123 6.74 -2.48 18.59
CA HIS A 123 8.09 -2.34 19.17
C HIS A 123 9.16 -2.02 18.12
N MET A 124 8.80 -1.28 17.06
CA MET A 124 9.74 -0.91 16.02
C MET A 124 10.74 0.13 16.56
N LYS A 125 12.03 -0.13 16.31
CA LYS A 125 13.08 0.87 16.54
C LYS A 125 12.84 2.06 15.62
N ARG A 126 12.93 3.27 16.16
CA ARG A 126 12.84 4.51 15.36
C ARG A 126 13.94 4.53 14.28
N PRO A 127 13.62 5.04 13.07
CA PRO A 127 14.59 5.09 11.99
C PRO A 127 15.60 6.22 12.21
N ASN A 128 16.82 6.05 11.70
CA ASN A 128 17.72 7.19 11.48
C ASN A 128 17.69 7.71 10.04
N LEU A 129 16.95 7.02 9.15
CA LEU A 129 16.74 7.38 7.75
C LEU A 129 15.40 6.79 7.29
N VAL A 130 14.62 7.56 6.53
CA VAL A 130 13.48 7.04 5.79
C VAL A 130 13.80 6.99 4.30
N ILE A 131 13.62 5.81 3.70
CA ILE A 131 13.76 5.61 2.26
C ILE A 131 12.38 5.27 1.71
N SER A 132 11.81 6.19 0.92
CA SER A 132 10.53 5.98 0.25
C SER A 132 10.76 5.49 -1.17
N VAL A 133 10.47 4.22 -1.43
CA VAL A 133 10.69 3.60 -2.74
C VAL A 133 9.43 3.72 -3.59
N HIS A 134 9.60 4.17 -4.82
CA HIS A 134 8.54 4.30 -5.82
C HIS A 134 8.98 3.71 -7.15
N GLY A 135 7.99 3.27 -7.94
CA GLY A 135 8.27 2.63 -9.21
C GLY A 135 7.06 1.91 -9.80
N GLY A 136 7.32 1.10 -10.83
CA GLY A 136 6.29 0.28 -11.46
C GLY A 136 5.70 -0.77 -10.51
N MET A 137 4.38 -0.90 -10.51
CA MET A 137 3.67 -2.00 -9.84
C MET A 137 3.62 -3.27 -10.71
N GLN A 138 3.78 -3.13 -12.02
CA GLN A 138 3.81 -4.26 -12.96
C GLN A 138 5.19 -4.92 -12.94
N LYS A 139 5.25 -6.19 -13.34
CA LYS A 139 6.52 -6.91 -13.48
C LYS A 139 7.39 -6.24 -14.55
N PHE A 140 8.63 -5.94 -14.20
CA PHE A 140 9.68 -5.50 -15.11
C PHE A 140 11.00 -6.15 -14.69
N GLU A 141 11.91 -6.32 -15.63
CA GLU A 141 13.22 -6.93 -15.38
C GLU A 141 14.28 -5.83 -15.30
N LEU A 142 15.19 -5.97 -14.33
CA LEU A 142 16.36 -5.11 -14.21
C LEU A 142 17.55 -5.80 -14.88
N HIS A 143 18.40 -5.02 -15.55
CA HIS A 143 19.63 -5.57 -16.12
C HIS A 143 20.49 -6.21 -15.00
N PRO A 144 21.03 -7.43 -15.17
CA PRO A 144 21.68 -8.17 -14.07
C PRO A 144 22.80 -7.41 -13.37
N ARG A 145 23.66 -6.71 -14.14
CA ARG A 145 24.74 -5.87 -13.58
C ARG A 145 24.20 -4.72 -12.73
N PHE A 146 23.07 -4.12 -13.15
CA PHE A 146 22.41 -3.08 -12.37
C PHE A 146 21.82 -3.68 -11.10
N LYS A 147 21.09 -4.81 -11.19
CA LYS A 147 20.48 -5.49 -10.03
C LYS A 147 21.51 -5.80 -8.95
N GLU A 148 22.68 -6.31 -9.33
CA GLU A 148 23.78 -6.62 -8.41
C GLU A 148 24.35 -5.35 -7.75
N ALA A 149 24.73 -4.35 -8.55
CA ALA A 149 25.31 -3.10 -8.04
C ALA A 149 24.33 -2.34 -7.13
N PHE A 150 23.07 -2.23 -7.58
CA PHE A 150 21.97 -1.64 -6.84
C PHE A 150 21.73 -2.39 -5.52
N GLY A 151 21.54 -3.71 -5.57
CA GLY A 151 21.22 -4.51 -4.39
C GLY A 151 22.29 -4.40 -3.31
N LYS A 152 23.57 -4.54 -3.69
CA LYS A 152 24.69 -4.38 -2.74
C LYS A 152 24.72 -2.98 -2.12
N GLY A 153 24.63 -1.93 -2.94
CA GLY A 153 24.70 -0.55 -2.48
C GLY A 153 23.51 -0.16 -1.61
N PHE A 154 22.29 -0.46 -2.07
CA PHE A 154 21.04 -0.17 -1.39
C PHE A 154 20.98 -0.83 -0.01
N VAL A 155 21.22 -2.14 0.06
CA VAL A 155 21.14 -2.88 1.33
C VAL A 155 22.22 -2.41 2.30
N LYS A 156 23.46 -2.17 1.82
CA LYS A 156 24.53 -1.62 2.66
C LYS A 156 24.13 -0.28 3.28
N ALA A 157 23.54 0.64 2.51
CA ALA A 157 23.11 1.95 2.99
C ALA A 157 21.93 1.87 3.97
N ALA A 158 20.94 1.03 3.68
CA ALA A 158 19.79 0.85 4.56
C ALA A 158 20.18 0.22 5.91
N VAL A 159 21.02 -0.82 5.88
CA VAL A 159 21.47 -1.54 7.08
C VAL A 159 22.39 -0.68 7.94
N SER A 160 23.32 0.08 7.34
CA SER A 160 24.27 0.91 8.09
C SER A 160 23.59 2.06 8.83
N THR A 161 22.48 2.57 8.29
CA THR A 161 21.71 3.68 8.89
C THR A 161 20.61 3.19 9.82
N GLY A 162 20.16 1.94 9.68
CA GLY A 162 18.97 1.45 10.38
C GLY A 162 17.71 2.13 9.84
N ALA A 163 17.52 2.04 8.52
CA ALA A 163 16.47 2.74 7.81
C ALA A 163 15.09 2.09 7.95
N TRP A 164 14.05 2.92 7.89
CA TRP A 164 12.71 2.47 7.50
C TRP A 164 12.56 2.61 5.99
N ILE A 165 12.09 1.56 5.34
CA ILE A 165 11.94 1.45 3.89
C ILE A 165 10.45 1.33 3.58
N PHE A 166 9.86 2.38 3.01
CA PHE A 166 8.46 2.37 2.56
C PHE A 166 8.38 1.91 1.11
N THR A 167 7.43 1.01 0.83
CA THR A 167 7.16 0.48 -0.51
C THR A 167 5.66 0.19 -0.67
N GLY A 168 5.23 -0.19 -1.88
CA GLY A 168 3.85 -0.66 -2.13
C GLY A 168 3.51 -2.06 -1.59
N GLY A 169 4.46 -2.80 -1.00
CA GLY A 169 4.22 -4.07 -0.28
C GLY A 169 3.83 -5.30 -1.10
N THR A 170 3.45 -5.14 -2.37
CA THR A 170 3.06 -6.27 -3.24
C THR A 170 4.29 -7.00 -3.78
N ASN A 171 4.15 -8.30 -4.06
CA ASN A 171 5.23 -9.14 -4.59
C ASN A 171 5.43 -8.97 -6.11
N ASN A 172 5.29 -7.74 -6.62
CA ASN A 172 5.48 -7.40 -8.02
C ASN A 172 6.24 -6.08 -8.16
N GLY A 173 6.78 -5.86 -9.35
CA GLY A 173 7.42 -4.60 -9.73
C GLY A 173 8.55 -4.20 -8.78
N VAL A 174 8.58 -2.92 -8.41
CA VAL A 174 9.68 -2.38 -7.59
C VAL A 174 9.77 -3.02 -6.22
N ALA A 175 8.64 -3.31 -5.57
CA ALA A 175 8.63 -3.91 -4.23
C ALA A 175 9.21 -5.33 -4.24
N ALA A 176 9.01 -6.09 -5.32
CA ALA A 176 9.68 -7.38 -5.52
C ALA A 176 11.20 -7.25 -5.61
N HIS A 177 11.71 -6.29 -6.42
CA HIS A 177 13.15 -6.05 -6.54
C HIS A 177 13.80 -5.64 -5.22
N ILE A 178 13.12 -4.82 -4.40
CA ILE A 178 13.59 -4.47 -3.05
C ILE A 178 13.63 -5.72 -2.15
N GLY A 179 12.60 -6.55 -2.17
CA GLY A 179 12.58 -7.80 -1.43
C GLY A 179 13.77 -8.70 -1.81
N ASP A 180 13.95 -8.97 -3.10
CA ASP A 180 15.05 -9.78 -3.64
C ASP A 180 16.42 -9.27 -3.17
N ALA A 181 16.68 -7.96 -3.29
CA ALA A 181 17.93 -7.36 -2.86
C ALA A 181 18.19 -7.60 -1.36
N ILE A 182 17.16 -7.46 -0.53
CA ILE A 182 17.28 -7.67 0.91
C ILE A 182 17.55 -9.15 1.22
N LYS A 183 16.84 -10.06 0.57
CA LYS A 183 17.06 -11.51 0.74
C LYS A 183 18.47 -11.91 0.37
N GLU A 184 19.02 -11.34 -0.70
CA GLU A 184 20.35 -11.66 -1.21
C GLU A 184 21.48 -11.06 -0.34
N TYR A 185 21.34 -9.80 0.07
CA TYR A 185 22.46 -9.05 0.65
C TYR A 185 22.34 -8.75 2.16
N ALA A 186 21.17 -8.89 2.80
CA ALA A 186 20.98 -8.50 4.20
C ALA A 186 21.33 -9.62 5.21
N THR A 187 22.31 -10.47 4.87
CA THR A 187 22.53 -11.84 5.35
C THR A 187 22.41 -12.11 6.87
N ARG A 188 22.54 -11.12 7.78
CA ARG A 188 22.24 -11.26 9.23
C ARG A 188 21.74 -10.00 9.96
N LEU A 189 21.62 -8.86 9.27
CA LEU A 189 21.34 -7.55 9.88
C LEU A 189 19.95 -7.01 9.49
N THR A 190 19.04 -7.89 9.07
CA THR A 190 17.66 -7.53 8.72
C THR A 190 16.91 -6.90 9.89
N HIS A 191 17.26 -7.22 11.14
CA HIS A 191 16.65 -6.63 12.33
C HIS A 191 16.94 -5.12 12.51
N ASN A 192 17.97 -4.60 11.82
CA ASN A 192 18.29 -3.16 11.88
C ASN A 192 17.41 -2.32 10.98
N ILE A 193 16.74 -2.92 10.00
CA ILE A 193 15.90 -2.23 9.04
C ILE A 193 14.45 -2.66 9.19
N SER A 194 13.52 -1.79 8.79
CA SER A 194 12.09 -2.13 8.75
C SER A 194 11.56 -1.89 7.36
N ILE A 195 11.04 -2.93 6.71
CA ILE A 195 10.47 -2.85 5.37
C ILE A 195 8.96 -2.85 5.52
N ILE A 196 8.36 -1.71 5.20
CA ILE A 196 6.97 -1.41 5.44
C ILE A 196 6.26 -1.38 4.09
N GLY A 197 5.31 -2.30 3.90
CA GLY A 197 4.42 -2.32 2.76
C GLY A 197 3.16 -1.51 3.08
N VAL A 198 2.95 -0.40 2.38
CA VAL A 198 1.69 0.35 2.43
C VAL A 198 0.91 0.00 1.18
N ALA A 199 -0.14 -0.79 1.31
CA ALA A 199 -0.86 -1.38 0.19
C ALA A 199 -2.37 -1.23 0.35
N PRO A 200 -3.14 -1.00 -0.73
CA PRO A 200 -4.60 -1.00 -0.66
C PRO A 200 -5.14 -2.38 -0.29
N TRP A 201 -5.98 -2.47 0.74
CA TRP A 201 -6.73 -3.68 1.07
C TRP A 201 -7.58 -4.18 -0.11
N GLY A 202 -8.04 -3.26 -0.96
CA GLY A 202 -8.81 -3.49 -2.17
C GLY A 202 -8.16 -4.45 -3.18
N ILE A 203 -6.83 -4.49 -3.24
CA ILE A 203 -6.08 -5.19 -4.29
C ILE A 203 -5.37 -6.46 -3.79
N ILE A 204 -5.48 -6.79 -2.50
CA ILE A 204 -4.78 -7.93 -1.92
C ILE A 204 -5.53 -9.23 -2.22
N GLU A 205 -4.85 -10.15 -2.89
CA GLU A 205 -5.29 -11.53 -3.11
C GLU A 205 -5.27 -12.29 -1.78
N GLY A 206 -6.25 -13.18 -1.53
CA GLY A 206 -6.30 -13.95 -0.28
C GLY A 206 -6.58 -13.12 0.98
N ARG A 207 -6.99 -11.84 0.85
CA ARG A 207 -7.25 -10.95 2.00
C ARG A 207 -8.28 -11.48 3.01
N GLN A 208 -9.16 -12.40 2.60
CA GLN A 208 -10.13 -13.03 3.52
C GLN A 208 -9.43 -13.86 4.60
N ASP A 209 -8.28 -14.46 4.29
CA ASP A 209 -7.49 -15.28 5.23
C ASP A 209 -6.81 -14.41 6.30
N LEU A 210 -6.73 -13.09 6.07
CA LEU A 210 -6.16 -12.12 7.00
C LEU A 210 -7.19 -11.55 7.99
N ILE A 211 -8.48 -11.89 7.84
CA ILE A 211 -9.54 -11.41 8.72
C ILE A 211 -9.46 -12.15 10.06
N GLY A 212 -9.36 -11.37 11.13
CA GLY A 212 -9.29 -11.83 12.50
C GLY A 212 -8.60 -10.80 13.41
N ASN A 213 -8.95 -10.85 14.70
CA ASN A 213 -8.43 -9.92 15.69
C ASN A 213 -7.23 -10.56 16.41
N ASN A 214 -6.05 -9.94 16.27
CA ASN A 214 -4.78 -10.43 16.83
C ASN A 214 -4.45 -11.88 16.41
N VAL A 215 -4.62 -12.19 15.13
CA VAL A 215 -4.43 -13.55 14.60
C VAL A 215 -3.01 -13.83 14.12
N MET A 216 -2.65 -15.11 14.07
CA MET A 216 -1.56 -15.61 13.24
C MET A 216 -2.17 -16.13 11.93
N ALA A 217 -2.22 -15.27 10.91
CA ALA A 217 -2.92 -15.55 9.66
C ALA A 217 -2.00 -16.28 8.68
N PRO A 218 -2.28 -17.55 8.31
CA PRO A 218 -1.54 -18.21 7.26
C PRO A 218 -1.82 -17.52 5.91
N TYR A 219 -0.79 -17.22 5.14
CA TYR A 219 -0.93 -16.53 3.85
C TYR A 219 -0.09 -17.18 2.76
N GLN A 220 -0.73 -17.47 1.63
CA GLN A 220 -0.07 -18.06 0.46
C GLN A 220 0.24 -16.97 -0.57
N THR A 221 1.43 -17.00 -1.16
CA THR A 221 1.83 -16.04 -2.21
C THR A 221 1.59 -16.60 -3.63
N LEU A 222 0.69 -17.57 -3.76
CA LEU A 222 0.34 -18.15 -5.07
C LEU A 222 -0.68 -17.24 -5.76
N LEU A 223 -0.26 -16.63 -6.86
CA LEU A 223 -1.16 -15.86 -7.72
C LEU A 223 -1.95 -16.79 -8.62
N SER A 224 -3.28 -16.66 -8.62
CA SER A 224 -4.10 -17.23 -9.68
C SER A 224 -3.76 -16.54 -11.01
N PRO A 225 -3.48 -17.27 -12.10
CA PRO A 225 -3.17 -16.68 -13.41
C PRO A 225 -4.27 -15.77 -13.97
N LEU A 226 -5.51 -15.95 -13.49
CA LEU A 226 -6.68 -15.17 -13.92
C LEU A 226 -6.96 -13.98 -12.99
N SER A 227 -6.28 -13.87 -11.86
CA SER A 227 -6.51 -12.79 -10.92
C SER A 227 -5.88 -11.48 -11.39
N LYS A 228 -6.61 -10.39 -11.16
CA LYS A 228 -6.12 -9.01 -11.33
C LYS A 228 -5.65 -8.40 -10.00
N LEU A 229 -5.67 -9.18 -8.92
CA LEU A 229 -5.20 -8.79 -7.60
C LEU A 229 -3.71 -9.11 -7.44
N HIS A 230 -3.16 -8.72 -6.31
CA HIS A 230 -1.74 -8.84 -6.01
C HIS A 230 -1.53 -9.56 -4.69
N VAL A 231 -0.50 -10.41 -4.62
CA VAL A 231 -0.08 -11.02 -3.36
C VAL A 231 0.89 -10.10 -2.63
N LEU A 232 0.89 -10.17 -1.31
CA LEU A 232 1.88 -9.48 -0.46
C LEU A 232 3.27 -10.11 -0.62
N ASN A 233 4.31 -9.29 -0.49
CA ASN A 233 5.70 -9.74 -0.55
C ASN A 233 6.14 -10.32 0.81
N ASN A 234 6.59 -11.57 0.82
CA ASN A 234 7.01 -12.25 2.05
C ASN A 234 8.32 -11.73 2.66
N LEU A 235 9.03 -10.83 1.99
CA LEU A 235 10.30 -10.25 2.45
C LEU A 235 10.11 -8.92 3.20
N HIS A 236 8.87 -8.45 3.30
CA HIS A 236 8.50 -7.28 4.11
C HIS A 236 8.23 -7.69 5.55
N SER A 237 8.58 -6.82 6.50
CA SER A 237 8.39 -7.10 7.93
C SER A 237 7.09 -6.55 8.48
N HIS A 238 6.52 -5.52 7.85
CA HIS A 238 5.31 -4.85 8.33
C HIS A 238 4.40 -4.46 7.17
N PHE A 239 3.08 -4.53 7.39
CA PHE A 239 2.06 -4.15 6.43
C PHE A 239 1.01 -3.21 7.01
N LEU A 240 0.82 -2.09 6.35
CA LEU A 240 -0.30 -1.18 6.55
C LEU A 240 -1.25 -1.37 5.36
N LEU A 241 -2.36 -2.06 5.60
CA LEU A 241 -3.34 -2.39 4.56
C LEU A 241 -4.46 -1.36 4.58
N VAL A 242 -4.39 -0.41 3.66
CA VAL A 242 -5.23 0.78 3.63
C VAL A 242 -6.56 0.47 2.95
N ASP A 243 -7.66 0.76 3.63
CA ASP A 243 -9.01 0.43 3.20
C ASP A 243 -9.85 1.67 2.97
N ASP A 244 -10.18 1.92 1.71
CA ASP A 244 -11.08 2.98 1.23
C ASP A 244 -12.46 2.43 0.86
N GLY A 245 -12.74 1.16 1.20
CA GLY A 245 -13.98 0.46 0.88
C GLY A 245 -14.07 -0.04 -0.58
N THR A 246 -13.08 0.23 -1.41
CA THR A 246 -13.05 -0.23 -2.81
C THR A 246 -12.55 -1.68 -2.95
N ALA A 247 -12.72 -2.24 -4.14
CA ALA A 247 -12.17 -3.54 -4.52
C ALA A 247 -11.51 -3.43 -5.90
N GLY A 248 -10.28 -3.93 -6.01
CA GLY A 248 -9.48 -3.91 -7.24
C GLY A 248 -9.02 -2.51 -7.67
N ARG A 249 -9.01 -1.52 -6.76
CA ARG A 249 -8.55 -0.15 -7.06
C ARG A 249 -7.33 0.22 -6.20
N THR A 250 -6.46 1.01 -6.80
CA THR A 250 -5.27 1.60 -6.18
C THR A 250 -5.47 3.10 -6.01
N GLY A 251 -4.78 3.72 -5.06
CA GLY A 251 -4.73 5.17 -4.90
C GLY A 251 -5.20 5.66 -3.54
N GLY A 252 -6.07 4.91 -2.87
CA GLY A 252 -6.57 5.26 -1.52
C GLY A 252 -5.48 5.30 -0.46
N GLU A 253 -4.34 4.63 -0.69
CA GLU A 253 -3.19 4.60 0.20
C GLU A 253 -2.23 5.79 0.04
N ILE A 254 -2.28 6.51 -1.09
CA ILE A 254 -1.25 7.49 -1.49
C ILE A 254 -1.14 8.63 -0.48
N ASN A 255 -2.28 9.23 -0.10
CA ASN A 255 -2.29 10.37 0.81
C ASN A 255 -1.83 9.97 2.21
N LEU A 256 -2.36 8.86 2.73
CA LEU A 256 -1.98 8.35 4.04
C LEU A 256 -0.48 8.01 4.11
N ARG A 257 0.05 7.36 3.06
CA ARG A 257 1.48 7.06 2.95
C ARG A 257 2.31 8.35 3.00
N ARG A 258 1.93 9.37 2.23
CA ARG A 258 2.63 10.66 2.18
C ARG A 258 2.63 11.34 3.56
N GLU A 259 1.50 11.39 4.23
CA GLU A 259 1.39 12.00 5.55
C GLU A 259 2.19 11.22 6.61
N LEU A 260 2.17 9.89 6.56
CA LEU A 260 2.97 9.02 7.43
C LEU A 260 4.47 9.24 7.24
N GLU A 261 4.91 9.28 5.99
CA GLU A 261 6.29 9.60 5.62
C GLU A 261 6.70 10.97 6.18
N ASN A 262 5.93 12.02 5.90
CA ASN A 262 6.22 13.37 6.36
C ASN A 262 6.22 13.49 7.89
N LYS A 263 5.28 12.84 8.58
CA LYS A 263 5.26 12.85 10.06
C LYS A 263 6.43 12.07 10.65
N THR A 264 6.87 11.00 9.99
CA THR A 264 8.07 10.25 10.39
C THR A 264 9.33 11.10 10.24
N SER A 265 9.48 11.83 9.12
CA SER A 265 10.65 12.69 8.90
C SER A 265 10.72 13.82 9.93
N LEU A 266 9.58 14.38 10.33
CA LEU A 266 9.50 15.39 11.39
C LEU A 266 9.76 14.87 12.81
N GLN A 267 9.85 13.55 13.02
CA GLN A 267 10.26 13.04 14.32
C GLN A 267 11.72 13.40 14.60
N GLN A 268 12.01 13.84 15.82
CA GLN A 268 13.39 14.03 16.25
C GLN A 268 14.01 12.66 16.57
N PHE A 269 15.04 12.28 15.81
CA PHE A 269 15.77 11.04 16.07
C PHE A 269 16.78 11.19 17.20
N ASN A 270 17.23 12.42 17.48
CA ASN A 270 18.16 12.71 18.55
C ASN A 270 17.78 14.01 19.28
N ALA A 271 17.18 13.85 20.47
CA ALA A 271 16.74 14.95 21.34
C ALA A 271 17.89 15.90 21.76
N LYS A 272 19.15 15.46 21.75
CA LYS A 272 20.32 16.30 22.10
C LYS A 272 20.73 17.24 20.97
N THR A 273 20.45 16.88 19.72
CA THR A 273 20.84 17.66 18.53
C THR A 273 19.67 18.35 17.85
N GLY A 274 18.43 18.04 18.24
CA GLY A 274 17.21 18.57 17.63
C GLY A 274 17.03 18.16 16.16
N ARG A 275 17.82 17.22 15.63
CA ARG A 275 17.79 16.84 14.22
C ARG A 275 16.61 15.91 13.91
N HIS A 276 15.91 16.25 12.84
CA HIS A 276 14.85 15.47 12.22
C HIS A 276 15.39 14.25 11.48
N VAL A 277 14.56 13.21 11.32
CA VAL A 277 14.93 12.02 10.54
C VAL A 277 15.05 12.42 9.06
N PRO A 278 16.22 12.26 8.42
CA PRO A 278 16.34 12.52 6.99
C PRO A 278 15.46 11.56 6.18
N MET A 279 14.93 12.06 5.07
CA MET A 279 14.12 11.29 4.13
C MET A 279 14.69 11.43 2.72
N MET A 280 14.60 10.36 1.94
CA MET A 280 14.85 10.38 0.50
C MET A 280 13.81 9.55 -0.25
N ALA A 281 13.52 9.93 -1.48
CA ALA A 281 12.74 9.13 -2.42
C ALA A 281 13.67 8.39 -3.39
N LEU A 282 13.37 7.13 -3.67
CA LEU A 282 14.12 6.30 -4.61
C LEU A 282 13.17 5.85 -5.73
N ILE A 283 13.52 6.17 -6.98
CA ILE A 283 12.69 5.90 -8.15
C ILE A 283 13.33 4.81 -9.01
N LEU A 284 12.63 3.67 -9.14
CA LEU A 284 12.95 2.64 -10.12
C LEU A 284 11.83 2.53 -11.13
N GLU A 285 12.17 2.71 -12.39
CA GLU A 285 11.25 2.64 -13.51
C GLU A 285 10.07 3.63 -13.36
N GLY A 286 8.84 3.17 -13.13
CA GLY A 286 7.67 3.99 -12.88
C GLY A 286 6.78 4.23 -14.09
N GLY A 287 5.62 4.82 -13.84
CA GLY A 287 4.68 5.29 -14.85
C GLY A 287 4.43 6.79 -14.73
N PRO A 288 3.44 7.36 -15.45
CA PRO A 288 3.15 8.80 -15.40
C PRO A 288 2.89 9.33 -13.98
N LYS A 289 2.21 8.55 -13.13
CA LYS A 289 1.98 8.91 -11.73
C LYS A 289 3.28 9.06 -10.92
N THR A 290 4.33 8.32 -11.27
CA THR A 290 5.64 8.43 -10.60
C THR A 290 6.27 9.80 -10.83
N ILE A 291 6.07 10.41 -12.00
CA ILE A 291 6.54 11.78 -12.30
C ILE A 291 5.86 12.79 -11.39
N LEU A 292 4.53 12.65 -11.19
CA LEU A 292 3.78 13.50 -10.27
C LEU A 292 4.28 13.33 -8.83
N THR A 293 4.53 12.10 -8.39
CA THR A 293 5.12 11.82 -7.08
C THR A 293 6.48 12.48 -6.90
N VAL A 294 7.35 12.46 -7.92
CA VAL A 294 8.65 13.15 -7.90
C VAL A 294 8.48 14.66 -7.75
N LEU A 295 7.58 15.26 -8.53
CA LEU A 295 7.27 16.69 -8.43
C LEU A 295 6.79 17.05 -7.02
N GLU A 296 5.88 16.26 -6.45
CA GLU A 296 5.36 16.47 -5.10
C GLU A 296 6.48 16.44 -4.04
N TYR A 297 7.43 15.50 -4.12
CA TYR A 297 8.57 15.43 -3.19
C TYR A 297 9.48 16.66 -3.29
N LEU A 298 9.74 17.13 -4.51
CA LEU A 298 10.58 18.30 -4.75
C LEU A 298 9.90 19.61 -4.31
N GLN A 299 8.57 19.65 -4.30
CA GLN A 299 7.78 20.81 -3.86
C GLN A 299 7.55 20.87 -2.35
N GLN A 300 7.94 19.85 -1.58
CA GLN A 300 7.82 19.88 -0.14
C GLN A 300 8.72 20.95 0.50
N SER A 301 8.41 21.33 1.74
CA SER A 301 9.22 22.26 2.52
C SER A 301 9.65 21.60 3.83
N PRO A 302 10.93 21.15 3.97
CA PRO A 302 12.00 21.20 2.95
C PRO A 302 11.80 20.18 1.81
N PRO A 303 12.39 20.40 0.62
CA PRO A 303 12.34 19.44 -0.48
C PRO A 303 12.94 18.09 -0.08
N VAL A 304 12.29 17.00 -0.51
CA VAL A 304 12.80 15.65 -0.30
C VAL A 304 13.76 15.29 -1.45
N PRO A 305 15.03 14.93 -1.16
CA PRO A 305 15.96 14.46 -2.18
C PRO A 305 15.44 13.23 -2.91
N VAL A 306 15.52 13.25 -4.25
CA VAL A 306 15.07 12.17 -5.13
C VAL A 306 16.27 11.53 -5.82
N VAL A 307 16.42 10.21 -5.66
CA VAL A 307 17.41 9.40 -6.39
C VAL A 307 16.69 8.67 -7.51
N VAL A 308 17.02 9.00 -8.75
CA VAL A 308 16.47 8.36 -9.94
C VAL A 308 17.44 7.32 -10.46
N CYS A 309 16.98 6.07 -10.60
CA CYS A 309 17.79 4.98 -11.12
C CYS A 309 17.67 4.90 -12.65
N GLU A 310 18.59 5.53 -13.36
CA GLU A 310 18.71 5.41 -14.83
C GLU A 310 18.98 3.96 -15.27
N GLY A 311 18.45 3.59 -16.44
CA GLY A 311 18.54 2.26 -17.02
C GLY A 311 17.51 1.29 -16.47
N THR A 312 16.56 1.78 -15.67
CA THR A 312 15.47 0.96 -15.12
C THR A 312 14.19 1.04 -15.93
N GLY A 313 14.08 2.00 -16.87
CA GLY A 313 12.97 2.11 -17.81
C GLY A 313 12.01 3.27 -17.55
N ARG A 314 11.13 3.52 -18.53
CA ARG A 314 9.95 4.40 -18.44
C ARG A 314 10.21 5.75 -17.77
N ALA A 315 9.53 6.04 -16.65
CA ALA A 315 9.56 7.36 -16.02
C ALA A 315 10.95 7.71 -15.46
N ALA A 316 11.68 6.74 -14.89
CA ALA A 316 13.02 6.95 -14.37
C ALA A 316 14.00 7.37 -15.48
N ASP A 317 13.98 6.68 -16.62
CA ASP A 317 14.86 7.01 -17.75
C ASP A 317 14.48 8.35 -18.39
N LEU A 318 13.19 8.67 -18.46
CA LEU A 318 12.72 9.97 -18.94
C LEU A 318 13.22 11.11 -18.04
N LEU A 319 13.07 10.96 -16.71
CA LEU A 319 13.54 11.94 -15.73
C LEU A 319 15.07 12.11 -15.79
N ALA A 320 15.81 11.00 -15.87
CA ALA A 320 17.26 11.03 -16.00
C ALA A 320 17.72 11.69 -17.30
N TYR A 321 17.06 11.40 -18.43
CA TYR A 321 17.34 12.03 -19.71
C TYR A 321 17.12 13.54 -19.64
N VAL A 322 15.95 13.98 -19.13
CA VAL A 322 15.63 15.41 -19.01
C VAL A 322 16.68 16.11 -18.13
N HIS A 323 16.98 15.58 -16.95
CA HIS A 323 17.99 16.16 -16.04
C HIS A 323 19.34 16.41 -16.73
N LYS A 324 19.85 15.42 -17.48
CA LYS A 324 21.14 15.53 -18.18
C LYS A 324 21.13 16.56 -19.33
N HIS A 325 19.99 16.74 -19.99
CA HIS A 325 19.85 17.63 -21.16
C HIS A 325 19.40 19.05 -20.79
N THR A 326 18.83 19.25 -19.60
CA THR A 326 18.52 20.58 -19.08
C THR A 326 19.75 21.24 -18.46
N GLU A 327 20.68 20.49 -17.87
CA GLU A 327 21.94 21.04 -17.36
C GLU A 327 22.91 21.48 -18.47
N SER A 328 22.72 21.02 -19.72
CA SER A 328 23.58 21.38 -20.85
C SER A 328 23.17 22.68 -21.58
N SER A 329 22.18 23.42 -21.07
CA SER A 329 21.72 24.70 -21.65
C SER A 329 21.86 25.95 -20.75
N GLY A 330 22.51 25.85 -19.59
CA GLY A 330 22.83 26.99 -18.71
C GLY A 330 21.96 27.09 -17.46
#